data_AF-A0A9E3K921-F1
#
_entry.id   AF-A0A9E3K921-F1
#
_cell.length_a   1.000
_cell.length_b   1.000
_cell.length_c   1.000
_cell.angle_alpha   90.00
_cell.angle_beta   90.00
_cell.angle_gamma   90.00
#
_symmetry.space_group_name_H-M   'P 1'
#
loop_
_entity.id
_entity.type
_entity.pdbx_description
1 polymer ?
#
loop_
_entity_poly.entity_id
_entity_poly.type
_entity_poly.pdbx_seq_one_letter_code
_entity_poly.pdbx_strand_id
1 'polypeptide(L)' 'MDTFDYVIVGAGSAGSVLTNRLSEDPGTTVCVLEAGPRDWHPYIHLPAGFIKTFHMRSINWAYQQEPGPWTG' A
#
# COMPACT_ATOMS: atom_id res chain seq x y z
N MET A 1 14.48 21.66 2.00
CA MET A 1 14.10 20.60 1.05
C MET A 1 14.82 19.37 1.55
N ASP A 2 14.06 18.36 1.94
CA ASP A 2 14.63 17.20 2.63
C ASP A 2 15.17 16.21 1.59
N THR A 3 16.27 15.55 1.92
CA THR A 3 16.95 14.57 1.06
C THR A 3 16.98 13.24 1.78
N PHE A 4 16.74 12.16 1.03
CA PHE A 4 16.78 10.79 1.51
C PHE A 4 17.60 9.93 0.54
N ASP A 5 18.23 8.87 1.03
CA ASP A 5 18.96 7.91 0.18
C ASP A 5 17.99 7.10 -0.70
N TYR A 6 16.81 6.79 -0.15
CA TYR A 6 15.74 6.09 -0.86
C TYR A 6 14.39 6.77 -0.67
N VAL A 7 13.63 6.86 -1.76
CA VAL A 7 12.20 7.21 -1.74
C VAL A 7 11.40 6.04 -2.27
N ILE A 8 10.57 5.44 -1.41
CA ILE A 8 9.69 4.32 -1.76
C ILE A 8 8.28 4.86 -1.94
N VAL A 9 7.71 4.66 -3.13
CA VAL A 9 6.34 5.05 -3.44
C VAL A 9 5.43 3.84 -3.31
N GLY A 10 4.60 3.82 -2.27
CA GLY A 10 3.68 2.75 -1.91
C GLY A 10 4.23 1.87 -0.78
N ALA A 11 3.52 1.81 0.34
CA ALA A 11 3.73 0.94 1.48
C ALA A 11 2.96 -0.40 1.37
N GLY A 12 2.74 -0.90 0.15
CA GLY A 12 2.21 -2.25 -0.07
C GLY A 12 3.19 -3.34 0.38
N SER A 13 2.89 -4.61 0.10
CA SER A 13 3.69 -5.75 0.58
C SER A 13 5.18 -5.64 0.25
N ALA A 14 5.52 -5.25 -0.99
CA ALA A 14 6.90 -5.07 -1.41
C ALA A 14 7.54 -3.83 -0.76
N GLY A 15 6.85 -2.69 -0.78
CA GLY A 15 7.37 -1.44 -0.22
C GLY A 15 7.62 -1.50 1.28
N SER A 16 6.73 -2.17 2.02
CA SER A 16 6.90 -2.42 3.46
C SER A 16 8.12 -3.28 3.76
N VAL A 17 8.35 -4.36 3.00
CA VAL A 17 9.53 -5.22 3.17
C VAL A 17 10.81 -4.48 2.82
N LEU A 18 10.84 -3.74 1.71
CA LEU A 18 12.01 -2.95 1.31
C LEU A 18 12.35 -1.88 2.35
N THR A 19 11.34 -1.14 2.82
CA THR A 19 11.51 -0.12 3.87
C THR A 19 12.13 -0.74 5.11
N ASN A 20 11.57 -1.86 5.59
CA ASN A 20 12.08 -2.55 6.77
C ASN A 20 13.56 -2.90 6.63
N ARG A 21 13.97 -3.53 5.52
CA ARG A 21 15.36 -3.96 5.32
C ARG A 21 16.34 -2.81 5.11
N LEU A 22 15.96 -1.79 4.34
CA LEU A 22 16.82 -0.63 4.11
C LEU A 22 17.02 0.17 5.41
N SER A 23 15.99 0.27 6.25
CA SER A 23 16.05 0.96 7.54
C SER A 23 16.84 0.22 8.63
N GLU A 24 17.26 -1.04 8.41
CA GLU A 24 18.11 -1.77 9.35
C GLU A 24 19.52 -1.16 9.45
N ASP A 25 19.99 -0.50 8.38
CA ASP A 25 21.21 0.28 8.40
C ASP A 25 20.96 1.69 8.96
N PRO A 26 21.52 2.05 10.14
CA PRO A 26 21.33 3.37 10.74
C PRO A 26 21.97 4.51 9.92
N GLY A 27 22.85 4.19 8.95
CA GLY A 27 23.40 5.16 8.02
C GLY A 27 22.51 5.50 6.84
N THR A 28 21.41 4.76 6.65
CA THR A 28 20.51 4.89 5.50
C THR A 28 19.23 5.63 5.89
N THR A 29 18.85 6.63 5.10
CA THR A 29 17.60 7.39 5.25
C THR A 29 16.58 6.97 4.20
N VAL A 30 15.36 6.64 4.64
CA VAL A 30 14.28 6.17 3.78
C VAL A 30 13.03 7.02 3.97
N CYS A 31 12.51 7.57 2.89
CA CYS A 31 11.20 8.21 2.84
C CYS A 31 10.18 7.28 2.18
N VAL A 32 9.01 7.11 2.80
CA VAL A 32 7.91 6.34 2.22
C VAL A 32 6.74 7.26 1.93
N LEU A 33 6.26 7.22 0.70
CA LEU A 33 5.06 7.92 0.26
C LEU A 33 3.95 6.90 0.04
N GLU A 34 2.98 6.85 0.95
CA GLU A 34 1.79 5.99 0.83
C GLU A 34 0.55 6.86 0.64
N ALA A 35 -0.27 6.51 -0.36
CA ALA A 35 -1.47 7.26 -0.69
C ALA A 35 -2.59 7.02 0.33
N GLY A 36 -2.67 5.80 0.86
CA GLY A 36 -3.65 5.41 1.86
C GLY A 36 -3.34 5.96 3.27
N PRO A 37 -4.37 6.05 4.13
CA PRO A 37 -4.16 6.33 5.54
C PRO A 37 -3.55 5.12 6.24
N ARG A 38 -3.23 5.27 7.53
CA ARG A 38 -2.94 4.12 8.41
C ARG A 38 -4.07 3.09 8.31
N ASP A 39 -3.73 1.81 8.40
CA ASP A 39 -4.58 0.64 8.28
C ASP A 39 -5.56 0.44 9.46
N TRP A 40 -6.29 1.48 9.89
CA TRP A 40 -7.12 1.43 11.09
C TRP A 40 -8.45 0.67 10.93
N HIS A 41 -8.90 0.44 9.70
CA HIS A 41 -10.26 -0.08 9.45
C HIS A 41 -10.40 -1.54 9.97
N PRO A 42 -11.38 -1.87 10.83
CA PRO A 42 -11.46 -3.19 11.49
C PRO A 42 -11.51 -4.38 10.53
N TYR A 43 -12.16 -4.22 9.37
CA TYR A 43 -12.21 -5.26 8.34
C TYR A 43 -10.86 -5.62 7.72
N ILE A 44 -9.83 -4.76 7.82
CA ILE A 44 -8.47 -5.09 7.37
C ILE A 44 -7.85 -6.17 8.27
N HIS A 45 -8.18 -6.14 9.57
CA HIS A 45 -7.61 -7.03 10.59
C HIS A 45 -8.41 -8.32 10.80
N LEU A 46 -9.57 -8.44 10.17
CA LEU A 46 -10.38 -9.66 10.20
C LEU A 46 -10.01 -10.54 8.98
N PRO A 47 -9.62 -11.81 9.14
CA PRO A 47 -9.17 -12.65 8.02
C PRO A 47 -10.16 -12.73 6.83
N ALA A 48 -11.47 -12.79 7.09
CA ALA A 48 -12.51 -12.79 6.06
C ALA A 48 -13.10 -11.38 5.77
N GLY A 49 -12.57 -10.34 6.41
CA GLY A 49 -13.05 -8.97 6.30
C GLY A 49 -12.73 -8.28 4.97
N PHE A 50 -11.74 -8.78 4.22
CA PHE A 50 -11.36 -8.22 2.92
C PHE A 50 -12.52 -8.18 1.92
N ILE A 51 -13.47 -9.10 2.01
CA ILE A 51 -14.68 -9.11 1.15
C ILE A 51 -15.47 -7.80 1.30
N LYS A 52 -15.47 -7.22 2.51
CA LYS A 52 -16.15 -5.95 2.78
C LYS A 52 -15.38 -4.75 2.24
N THR A 53 -14.07 -4.86 2.01
CA THR A 53 -13.23 -3.72 1.60
C THR A 53 -13.10 -3.55 0.08
N PHE A 54 -13.48 -4.54 -0.73
CA PHE A 54 -13.34 -4.50 -2.20
C PHE A 54 -13.90 -3.25 -2.88
N HIS A 55 -15.03 -2.74 -2.40
CA HIS A 55 -15.70 -1.57 -2.99
C HIS A 55 -15.48 -0.28 -2.19
N MET A 56 -14.68 -0.32 -1.12
CA MET A 56 -14.40 0.85 -0.29
C MET A 56 -13.28 1.68 -0.94
N ARG A 57 -13.63 2.77 -1.62
CA ARG A 57 -12.66 3.68 -2.27
C ARG A 57 -11.66 4.32 -1.31
N SER A 58 -11.94 4.31 -0.01
CA SER A 58 -11.02 4.77 1.04
C SER A 58 -9.89 3.78 1.36
N ILE A 59 -10.00 2.54 0.88
CA ILE A 59 -9.04 1.44 1.14
C ILE A 59 -8.53 0.84 -0.17
N ASN A 60 -9.38 0.78 -1.20
CA ASN A 60 -9.07 0.19 -2.49
C ASN A 60 -9.12 1.27 -3.58
N TRP A 61 -8.18 1.20 -4.52
CA TRP A 61 -8.13 2.10 -5.68
C TRP A 61 -9.38 2.00 -6.58
N ALA A 62 -10.12 0.91 -6.48
CA ALA A 62 -11.37 0.65 -7.19
C ALA A 62 -11.26 0.88 -8.71
N TYR A 63 -10.11 0.51 -9.28
CA TYR A 63 -9.89 0.59 -10.71
C TYR A 63 -10.92 -0.24 -11.47
N GLN A 64 -11.39 0.33 -12.57
CA GLN A 64 -12.24 -0.35 -13.54
C GLN A 64 -11.38 -0.77 -14.72
N GLN A 65 -11.80 -1.84 -15.39
CA GLN A 65 -11.17 -2.37 -16.60
C GLN A 65 -12.18 -2.24 -17.74
N GLU A 66 -11.69 -2.13 -18.97
CA GLU A 66 -12.55 -2.27 -20.15
C GLU A 66 -13.09 -3.71 -20.28
N PRO A 67 -14.24 -3.92 -20.93
CA PRO A 67 -14.75 -5.27 -21.20
C PRO A 67 -13.75 -6.09 -22.02
N GLY A 68 -13.46 -7.29 -21.55
CA GLY A 68 -12.68 -8.30 -22.27
C GLY A 68 -13.59 -9.43 -22.78
N PRO A 69 -13.05 -10.36 -23.58
CA PRO A 69 -13.84 -11.45 -24.17
C PRO A 69 -14.63 -12.33 -23.18
N TRP A 70 -14.25 -12.30 -21.89
CA TRP A 70 -14.85 -13.12 -20.83
C TRP A 70 -15.50 -12.27 -19.71
N THR A 71 -15.48 -10.95 -19.85
CA THR A 71 -15.96 -10.01 -18.84
C THR A 71 -16.99 -9.03 -19.41
N GLY A 72 -17.42 -9.25 -20.66
CA GLY A 72 -18.50 -8.56 -21.36
C GLY A 72 -19.66 -9.49 -21.68
#